data_AF-A0AAW9S8V6-F1
#
_entry.id   AF-A0AAW9S8V6-F1
#
_cell.length_a   1.000
_cell.length_b   1.000
_cell.length_c   1.000
_cell.angle_alpha   90.00
_cell.angle_beta   90.00
_cell.angle_gamma   90.00
#
_symmetry.space_group_name_H-M   'P 1'
#
loop_
_entity.id
_entity.type
_entity.pdbx_description
1 polymer ?
#
loop_
_entity_poly.entity_id
_entity_poly.type
_entity_poly.pdbx_seq_one_letter_code
_entity_poly.pdbx_strand_id
1 'polypeptide(L)'
;MDLEQNKRLKWVKLYEKYGDAGKVCLKCGISRPTLRKWVNRYRENGIEGLLDYSKRPHNSPKTKISTDIEHLILEYRHKRKLGARRLQIELQR
;
A
#
# COMPACT_ATOMS: atom_id res chain seq x y z
N MET A 1 4.61 -20.59 6.83
CA MET A 1 4.62 -20.38 5.36
C MET A 1 3.31 -19.71 5.00
N ASP A 2 3.35 -18.54 4.36
CA ASP A 2 2.15 -17.74 4.10
C ASP A 2 1.27 -18.42 3.03
N LEU A 3 0.02 -18.73 3.39
CA LEU A 3 -0.94 -19.45 2.53
C LEU A 3 -1.17 -18.69 1.22
N GLU A 4 -1.14 -17.37 1.31
CA GLU A 4 -1.42 -16.47 0.19
C GLU A 4 -0.23 -16.42 -0.79
N GLN A 5 1.00 -16.37 -0.27
CA GLN A 5 2.22 -16.51 -1.07
C GLN A 5 2.25 -17.85 -1.85
N ASN A 6 1.86 -18.95 -1.21
CA ASN A 6 1.79 -20.26 -1.85
C ASN A 6 0.74 -20.33 -2.97
N LYS A 7 -0.44 -19.70 -2.79
CA LYS A 7 -1.45 -19.57 -3.85
C LYS A 7 -0.92 -18.80 -5.05
N ARG A 8 -0.27 -17.66 -4.81
CA ARG A 8 0.31 -16.81 -5.87
C ARG A 8 1.42 -17.55 -6.62
N LEU A 9 2.26 -18.29 -5.90
CA LEU A 9 3.31 -19.12 -6.51
C LEU A 9 2.70 -20.18 -7.43
N LYS A 10 1.58 -20.80 -7.02
CA LYS A 10 0.84 -21.74 -7.86
C LYS A 10 0.36 -21.08 -9.16
N TRP A 11 -0.17 -19.86 -9.12
CA TRP A 11 -0.59 -19.13 -10.32
C TRP A 11 0.56 -18.92 -11.30
N VAL A 12 1.71 -18.46 -10.79
CA VAL A 12 2.90 -18.19 -11.59
C VAL A 12 3.43 -19.48 -12.22
N LYS A 13 3.62 -20.55 -11.44
CA LYS A 13 4.08 -21.85 -11.95
C LYS A 13 3.13 -22.43 -13.00
N LEU A 14 1.82 -22.25 -12.81
CA LEU A 14 0.83 -22.69 -13.79
C LEU A 14 0.99 -21.90 -15.11
N TYR A 15 1.21 -20.59 -15.01
CA TYR A 15 1.44 -19.74 -16.18
C TYR A 15 2.73 -20.06 -16.92
N GLU A 16 3.84 -20.31 -16.20
CA GLU A 16 5.10 -20.74 -16.82
C GLU A 16 4.97 -22.09 -17.55
N LYS A 17 4.14 -22.99 -17.02
CA LYS A 17 3.90 -24.30 -17.66
C LYS A 17 3.07 -24.22 -18.95
N TYR A 18 1.99 -23.44 -18.95
CA TYR A 18 1.03 -23.44 -20.06
C TYR A 18 1.19 -22.29 -21.06
N GLY A 19 1.80 -21.16 -20.66
CA GLY A 19 1.91 -19.96 -21.48
C GLY A 19 0.59 -19.23 -21.80
N ASP A 20 -0.56 -19.84 -21.49
CA ASP A 20 -1.90 -19.32 -21.79
C ASP A 20 -2.53 -18.66 -20.56
N ALA A 21 -2.56 -17.33 -20.56
CA ALA A 21 -3.15 -16.55 -19.46
C ALA A 21 -4.64 -16.82 -19.27
N GLY A 22 -5.40 -17.11 -20.35
CA GLY A 22 -6.84 -17.37 -20.28
C GLY A 22 -7.15 -18.66 -19.52
N LYS A 23 -6.50 -19.76 -19.91
CA LYS A 23 -6.67 -21.07 -19.25
C LYS A 23 -6.24 -21.03 -17.79
N VAL A 24 -5.14 -20.35 -17.48
CA VAL A 24 -4.67 -20.20 -16.10
C VAL A 24 -5.64 -19.39 -15.26
N CYS A 25 -6.12 -18.25 -15.77
CA CYS A 25 -7.11 -17.43 -15.06
C CYS A 25 -8.39 -18.20 -14.76
N LEU A 26 -8.90 -18.97 -15.74
CA LEU A 26 -10.08 -19.81 -15.56
C LEU A 26 -9.87 -20.89 -14.47
N LYS A 27 -8.73 -21.58 -14.51
CA LYS A 27 -8.41 -22.64 -13.54
C LYS A 27 -8.16 -22.10 -12.12
N CYS A 28 -7.63 -20.89 -12.02
CA CYS A 28 -7.26 -20.27 -10.75
C CYS A 28 -8.33 -19.35 -10.17
N GLY A 29 -9.41 -19.04 -10.93
CA GLY A 29 -10.48 -18.15 -10.49
C GLY A 29 -10.03 -16.69 -10.31
N ILE A 30 -9.09 -16.22 -11.14
CA ILE A 30 -8.53 -14.86 -11.04
C ILE A 30 -8.63 -14.10 -12.36
N SER A 31 -8.57 -12.77 -12.29
CA SER A 31 -8.53 -11.93 -13.48
C SER A 31 -7.15 -11.93 -14.16
N ARG A 32 -7.11 -11.67 -15.48
CA ARG A 32 -5.85 -11.48 -16.23
C ARG A 32 -4.95 -10.39 -15.64
N PRO A 33 -5.46 -9.20 -15.23
CA PRO A 33 -4.64 -8.20 -14.54
C PRO A 33 -4.00 -8.72 -13.25
N THR A 34 -4.73 -9.50 -12.45
CA THR A 34 -4.20 -10.12 -11.23
C THR A 34 -3.05 -11.06 -11.56
N LEU A 35 -3.22 -11.94 -12.55
CA LEU A 35 -2.16 -12.86 -12.98
C LEU A 35 -0.93 -12.10 -13.47
N ARG A 36 -1.10 -11.11 -14.35
CA ARG A 36 0.01 -10.30 -14.90
C ARG A 36 0.79 -9.58 -13.79
N LYS A 37 0.10 -8.99 -12.81
CA LYS A 37 0.73 -8.34 -11.66
C LYS A 37 1.68 -9.31 -10.94
N TRP A 38 1.20 -10.49 -10.60
CA TRP A 38 1.99 -11.45 -9.81
C TRP A 38 3.11 -12.10 -10.62
N VAL A 39 2.88 -12.39 -11.90
CA VAL A 39 3.94 -12.88 -12.81
C VAL A 39 5.05 -11.84 -12.95
N ASN A 40 4.72 -10.56 -13.14
CA ASN A 40 5.74 -9.50 -13.24
C ASN A 40 6.55 -9.39 -11.94
N ARG A 41 5.87 -9.34 -10.79
CA ARG A 41 6.56 -9.28 -9.48
C ARG A 41 7.47 -10.47 -9.24
N TYR A 42 7.05 -11.67 -9.63
CA TYR A 42 7.87 -12.86 -9.51
C TYR A 42 9.08 -12.84 -10.44
N ARG A 43 8.94 -12.31 -11.66
CA ARG A 43 10.07 -12.15 -12.58
C ARG A 43 11.10 -11.15 -12.07
N GLU A 44 10.65 -10.10 -11.40
CA GLU A 44 11.52 -9.04 -10.87
C GLU A 44 12.20 -9.44 -9.56
N ASN A 45 11.47 -10.07 -8.63
CA ASN A 45 11.91 -10.28 -7.24
C ASN A 45 11.78 -11.74 -6.76
N GLY A 46 11.54 -12.69 -7.66
CA GLY A 46 11.35 -14.10 -7.31
C GLY A 46 10.20 -14.33 -6.32
N ILE A 47 10.44 -15.25 -5.38
CA ILE A 47 9.46 -15.64 -4.35
C ILE A 47 9.12 -14.48 -3.41
N GLU A 48 10.07 -13.57 -3.15
CA GLU A 48 9.84 -12.39 -2.29
C GLU A 48 8.84 -11.40 -2.91
N GLY A 49 8.81 -11.31 -4.24
CA GLY A 49 7.83 -10.51 -4.98
C GLY A 49 6.37 -10.94 -4.77
N LEU A 50 6.13 -12.14 -4.25
CA LEU A 50 4.80 -12.69 -3.99
C LEU A 50 4.26 -12.35 -2.60
N LEU A 51 5.07 -11.74 -1.74
CA LEU A 51 4.65 -11.26 -0.43
C LEU A 51 3.64 -10.11 -0.56
N ASP A 52 2.81 -9.95 0.46
CA ASP A 52 1.94 -8.80 0.55
C ASP A 52 2.74 -7.53 0.78
N TYR A 53 2.49 -6.54 -0.08
CA TYR A 53 3.04 -5.21 0.09
C TYR A 53 2.06 -4.39 0.93
N SER A 54 2.60 -3.42 1.66
CA SER A 54 1.75 -2.52 2.43
C SER A 54 0.72 -1.85 1.53
N LYS A 55 -0.55 -1.94 1.93
CA LYS A 55 -1.68 -1.24 1.27
C LYS A 55 -1.79 0.22 1.71
N ARG A 56 -0.92 0.67 2.62
CA ARG A 56 -0.94 2.05 3.11
C ARG A 56 -0.60 3.01 1.97
N PRO A 57 -1.24 4.18 1.89
CA PRO A 57 -0.86 5.18 0.92
C PRO A 57 0.60 5.58 1.14
N HIS A 58 1.35 5.76 0.05
CA HIS A 58 2.73 6.24 0.13
C HIS A 58 2.80 7.63 0.77
N ASN A 59 1.79 8.46 0.51
CA ASN A 59 1.67 9.80 1.04
C ASN A 59 0.38 9.92 1.85
N SER A 60 0.49 10.19 3.15
CA SER A 60 -0.64 10.52 4.01
C SER A 60 -0.57 12.01 4.40
N PRO A 61 -1.69 12.76 4.45
CA PRO A 61 -1.69 14.14 4.91
C PRO A 61 -1.07 14.33 6.30
N LYS A 62 -1.14 13.32 7.17
CA LYS A 62 -0.47 13.34 8.49
C LYS A 62 1.05 13.46 8.39
N THR A 63 1.67 13.03 7.29
CA THR A 63 3.11 13.20 7.05
C THR A 63 3.49 14.66 6.76
N LYS A 64 2.52 15.54 6.46
CA LYS A 64 2.77 16.96 6.18
C LYS A 64 2.99 17.80 7.45
N ILE A 65 2.63 17.30 8.62
CA ILE A 65 2.69 18.03 9.88
C ILE A 65 3.79 17.40 10.73
N SER A 66 4.83 18.17 11.07
CA SER A 66 5.84 17.73 12.05
C SER A 66 5.18 17.51 13.41
N THR A 67 5.72 16.60 14.22
CA THR A 67 5.30 16.41 15.61
C THR A 67 5.30 17.73 16.38
N ASP A 68 6.27 18.61 16.12
CA ASP A 68 6.36 19.93 16.77
C ASP A 68 5.16 20.83 16.47
N ILE A 69 4.72 20.84 15.21
CA ILE A 69 3.55 21.62 14.78
C ILE A 69 2.27 21.04 15.39
N GLU A 70 2.17 19.72 15.48
CA GLU A 70 1.04 19.05 16.15
C GLU A 70 0.98 19.43 17.64
N HIS A 71 2.11 19.38 18.34
CA HIS A 71 2.20 19.82 19.75
C HIS A 71 1.79 21.28 19.91
N LEU A 72 2.25 22.17 19.02
CA LEU A 72 1.91 23.59 19.06
C LEU A 72 0.41 23.84 18.83
N ILE A 73 -0.20 23.11 17.89
CA ILE A 73 -1.66 23.16 17.66
C ILE A 73 -2.42 22.72 18.91
N LEU A 74 -2.02 21.60 19.51
CA LEU A 74 -2.67 21.07 20.72
C LEU A 74 -2.53 22.05 21.89
N GLU A 75 -1.35 22.64 22.08
CA GLU A 75 -1.11 23.63 23.12
C GLU A 75 -2.00 24.86 22.93
N TYR A 76 -2.04 25.43 21.72
CA TYR A 76 -2.86 26.60 21.44
C TYR A 76 -4.36 26.32 21.56
N ARG A 77 -4.82 25.12 21.22
CA ARG A 77 -6.21 24.71 21.45
C ARG A 77 -6.52 24.53 22.93
N HIS A 78 -5.59 23.98 23.71
CA HIS A 78 -5.82 23.72 25.13
C HIS A 78 -5.73 25.00 25.97
N LYS A 79 -4.63 25.77 25.84
CA LYS A 79 -4.36 26.95 26.68
C LYS A 79 -5.16 28.17 26.26
N ARG A 80 -5.24 28.43 24.95
CA ARG A 80 -5.77 29.68 24.40
C ARG A 80 -7.12 29.51 23.69
N LYS A 81 -7.61 28.28 23.52
CA LYS A 81 -8.85 27.93 22.83
C LYS A 81 -8.97 28.61 21.44
N LEU A 82 -7.83 28.73 20.73
CA LEU A 82 -7.80 29.45 19.46
C LEU A 82 -8.63 28.71 18.39
N GLY A 83 -9.45 29.47 17.67
CA GLY A 83 -10.13 29.00 16.47
C GLY A 83 -9.16 28.75 15.32
N ALA A 84 -9.59 27.93 14.33
CA ALA A 84 -8.74 27.48 13.23
C ALA A 84 -8.01 28.61 12.48
N ARG A 85 -8.69 29.74 12.24
CA ARG A 85 -8.09 30.90 11.55
C ARG A 85 -6.96 31.53 12.37
N ARG A 86 -7.10 31.61 13.69
CA ARG A 86 -6.08 32.20 14.56
C ARG A 86 -4.90 31.25 14.76
N LEU A 87 -5.16 29.94 14.83
CA LEU A 87 -4.11 28.92 14.81
C LEU A 87 -3.24 29.06 13.56
N GLN A 88 -3.84 29.19 12.37
CA GLN A 88 -3.08 29.35 11.13
C GLN A 88 -2.14 30.55 11.17
N ILE A 89 -2.60 31.70 11.69
CA ILE A 89 -1.78 32.92 11.81
C ILE A 89 -0.61 32.70 12.79
N GLU A 90 -0.87 32.10 13.95
CA GLU A 90 0.17 31.89 14.96
C GLU A 90 1.19 30.81 14.54
N LEU A 91 0.79 29.83 13.73
CA LEU A 91 1.70 28.83 13.16
C LEU A 91 2.58 29.36 12.01
N GLN A 92 2.24 30.53 11.46
CA GLN A 92 2.98 31.18 10.35
C GLN A 92 3.92 32.30 10.83
N ARG A 93 3.89 32.63 12.12
CA ARG A 93 4.78 33.59 12.75
C ARG A 93 6.05 32.92 13.25
#